data_AF-A0A090T7D7-F1
#
_entry.id   AF-A0A090T7D7-F1
#
_cell.length_a   1.000
_cell.length_b   1.000
_cell.length_c   1.000
_cell.angle_alpha   90.00
_cell.angle_beta   90.00
_cell.angle_gamma   90.00
#
_symmetry.space_group_name_H-M   'P 1'
#
loop_
_entity.id
_entity.type
_entity.pdbx_description
1 polymer ?
#
loop_
_entity_poly.entity_id
_entity_poly.type
_entity_poly.pdbx_seq_one_letter_code
_entity_poly.pdbx_strand_id
1 'polypeptide(L)'
;MKSLRGPIIFVSLLPFIITPVIGALSIRWLFVSDGILSAGLNHMLGYEFSMFAQSWTIEILMMFYRVWHVAPFAFIIFYAGLQSVNQDTLDAAIVDGASRWERTRSVIIPHLMPLIILSLWSILWMLIECLKKS
;
A
#
# COMPACT_ATOMS: atom_id res chain seq x y z
N MET A 1 5.18 -25.32 -4.36
CA MET A 1 4.68 -23.95 -4.06
C MET A 1 5.77 -22.84 -3.98
N LYS A 2 7.02 -23.06 -4.45
CA LYS A 2 8.05 -21.99 -4.49
C LYS A 2 8.02 -21.14 -5.78
N SER A 3 7.48 -21.67 -6.89
CA SER A 3 7.51 -21.03 -8.21
C SER A 3 6.59 -19.81 -8.39
N LEU A 4 5.57 -19.64 -7.54
CA LEU A 4 4.61 -18.52 -7.63
C LEU A 4 5.05 -17.27 -6.87
N ARG A 5 6.07 -17.35 -6.03
CA ARG A 5 6.51 -16.22 -5.20
C ARG A 5 7.10 -15.09 -6.04
N GLY A 6 7.91 -15.43 -7.04
CA GLY A 6 8.54 -14.45 -7.94
C GLY A 6 7.52 -13.61 -8.74
N PRO A 7 6.59 -14.24 -9.48
CA PRO A 7 5.58 -13.52 -10.24
C PRO A 7 4.65 -12.67 -9.36
N ILE A 8 4.24 -13.17 -8.19
CA ILE A 8 3.37 -12.42 -7.28
C ILE A 8 4.07 -11.16 -6.76
N ILE A 9 5.34 -11.27 -6.33
CA ILE A 9 6.12 -10.12 -5.89
C ILE A 9 6.30 -9.10 -7.03
N PHE A 10 6.57 -9.59 -8.25
CA PHE A 10 6.72 -8.74 -9.43
C PHE A 10 5.43 -7.98 -9.79
N VAL A 11 4.28 -8.67 -9.80
CA VAL A 11 2.98 -8.05 -10.07
C VAL A 11 2.60 -7.06 -8.97
N SER A 12 2.88 -7.39 -7.70
CA SER A 12 2.67 -6.46 -6.60
C SER A 12 3.57 -5.23 -6.70
N LEU A 13 4.77 -5.32 -7.27
CA LEU A 13 5.69 -4.20 -7.44
C LEU A 13 5.33 -3.24 -8.59
N LEU A 14 4.58 -3.70 -9.59
CA LEU A 14 4.20 -2.88 -10.75
C LEU A 14 3.62 -1.49 -10.38
N PRO A 15 2.69 -1.38 -9.42
CA PRO A 15 2.13 -0.08 -9.01
C PRO A 15 3.17 0.86 -8.43
N PHE A 16 4.19 0.34 -7.74
CA PHE A 16 5.26 1.15 -7.14
C PHE A 16 6.25 1.68 -8.19
N ILE A 17 6.43 0.95 -9.29
CA ILE A 17 7.31 1.36 -10.40
C ILE A 17 6.67 2.50 -11.21
N ILE A 18 5.34 2.50 -11.32
CA ILE A 18 4.60 3.58 -11.98
C ILE A 18 4.68 4.82 -11.10
N THR A 19 5.18 5.94 -11.63
CA THR A 19 5.30 7.15 -10.83
C THR A 19 3.93 7.62 -10.33
N PRO A 20 3.81 8.04 -9.05
CA PRO A 20 2.55 8.52 -8.49
C PRO A 20 1.92 9.65 -9.32
N VAL A 21 2.76 10.46 -9.95
CA VAL A 21 2.36 11.59 -10.81
C VAL A 21 1.63 11.10 -12.05
N ILE A 22 2.14 10.07 -12.74
CA ILE A 22 1.49 9.52 -13.94
C ILE A 22 0.15 8.90 -13.56
N GLY A 23 0.07 8.12 -12.47
CA GLY A 23 -1.20 7.55 -12.04
C GLY A 23 -2.23 8.60 -11.62
N ALA A 24 -1.80 9.65 -10.90
CA ALA A 24 -2.67 10.77 -10.56
C ALA A 24 -3.18 11.52 -11.80
N LEU A 25 -2.31 11.74 -12.79
CA LEU A 25 -2.71 12.34 -14.06
C LEU A 25 -3.68 11.44 -14.83
N SER A 26 -3.41 10.13 -14.90
CA SER A 26 -4.31 9.16 -15.54
C SER A 26 -5.69 9.15 -14.88
N ILE A 27 -5.77 9.19 -13.55
CA ILE A 27 -7.05 9.31 -12.83
C ILE A 27 -7.73 10.63 -13.16
N ARG A 28 -7.03 11.77 -13.14
CA ARG A 28 -7.65 13.06 -13.53
C ARG A 28 -8.17 13.02 -14.97
N TRP A 29 -7.43 12.44 -15.90
CA TRP A 29 -7.84 12.29 -17.29
C TRP A 29 -9.04 11.34 -17.46
N LEU A 30 -9.17 10.32 -16.62
CA LEU A 30 -10.30 9.39 -16.65
C LEU A 30 -11.61 9.99 -16.11
N PHE A 31 -11.53 11.03 -15.27
CA PHE A 31 -12.70 11.61 -14.58
C PHE A 31 -13.04 13.05 -14.98
N VAL A 32 -12.08 13.84 -15.47
CA VAL A 32 -12.32 15.24 -15.88
C VAL A 32 -12.85 15.28 -17.32
N SER A 33 -14.03 15.88 -17.50
CA SER A 33 -14.66 16.21 -18.79
C SER A 33 -14.88 15.01 -19.73
N ASP A 34 -15.92 14.21 -19.46
CA ASP A 34 -16.33 13.06 -20.29
C ASP A 34 -15.26 11.98 -20.49
N GLY A 35 -14.41 11.77 -19.48
CA GLY A 35 -13.45 10.67 -19.48
C GLY A 35 -14.14 9.31 -19.72
N ILE A 36 -13.41 8.39 -20.36
CA ILE A 36 -13.92 7.08 -20.81
C ILE A 36 -14.65 6.30 -19.69
N LEU A 37 -14.20 6.45 -18.44
CA LEU A 37 -14.84 5.79 -17.30
C LEU A 37 -16.19 6.43 -16.96
N SER A 38 -16.26 7.76 -16.90
CA SER A 38 -17.49 8.51 -16.65
C SER A 38 -18.53 8.27 -17.76
N ALA A 39 -18.09 8.30 -19.02
CA ALA A 39 -18.93 8.02 -20.19
C ALA A 39 -19.41 6.56 -20.23
N GLY A 40 -18.53 5.60 -19.92
CA GLY A 40 -18.86 4.17 -19.86
C GLY A 40 -19.83 3.81 -18.73
N LEU A 41 -19.65 4.41 -17.54
CA LEU A 41 -20.57 4.23 -16.41
C LEU A 41 -21.93 4.87 -16.69
N ASN A 42 -21.98 6.06 -17.29
CA ASN A 42 -23.22 6.70 -17.72
C ASN A 42 -24.00 5.81 -18.71
N HIS A 43 -23.30 5.18 -19.67
CA HIS A 43 -23.93 4.26 -20.63
C HIS A 43 -24.43 2.96 -19.97
N MET A 44 -23.76 2.46 -18.93
CA MET A 44 -24.15 1.21 -18.25
C MET A 44 -25.27 1.41 -17.22
N LEU A 45 -25.32 2.57 -16.55
CA LEU A 45 -26.23 2.81 -15.41
C LEU A 45 -27.34 3.84 -15.70
N GLY A 46 -27.33 4.51 -16.85
CA GLY A 46 -28.44 5.35 -17.34
C GLY A 46 -28.72 6.64 -16.54
N TYR A 47 -27.90 6.96 -15.55
CA TYR A 47 -27.95 8.21 -14.77
C TYR A 47 -26.72 9.06 -15.10
N GLU A 48 -26.89 10.39 -15.21
CA GLU A 48 -25.76 11.31 -15.26
C GLU A 48 -25.00 11.25 -13.92
N PHE A 49 -23.96 10.43 -13.87
CA PHE A 49 -23.04 10.33 -12.74
C PHE A 49 -22.11 11.56 -12.68
N SER A 50 -22.68 12.76 -12.69
CA SER A 50 -22.01 14.03 -12.41
C SER A 50 -21.36 14.03 -11.00
N MET A 51 -21.81 13.13 -10.12
CA MET A 51 -21.28 12.96 -8.76
C MET A 51 -19.80 12.53 -8.73
N PHE A 52 -19.31 11.75 -9.69
CA PHE A 52 -17.89 11.33 -9.74
C PHE A 52 -16.94 12.42 -10.26
N ALA A 53 -17.47 13.43 -10.94
CA ALA A 53 -16.71 14.61 -11.39
C ALA A 53 -16.62 15.70 -10.31
N GLN A 54 -17.27 15.53 -9.16
CA GLN A 54 -17.15 16.46 -8.04
C GLN A 54 -15.76 16.34 -7.39
N SER A 55 -15.15 17.48 -7.05
CA SER A 55 -13.77 17.54 -6.54
C SER A 55 -13.50 16.58 -5.37
N TRP A 56 -14.47 16.39 -4.47
CA TRP A 56 -14.31 15.51 -3.30
C TRP A 56 -14.12 14.02 -3.65
N THR A 57 -14.77 13.53 -4.72
CA THR A 57 -14.63 12.13 -5.14
C THR A 57 -13.27 11.86 -5.74
N ILE A 58 -12.74 12.80 -6.53
CA ILE A 58 -11.39 12.73 -7.08
C ILE A 58 -10.35 12.74 -5.94
N GLU A 59 -10.53 13.59 -4.92
CA GLU A 59 -9.64 13.62 -3.75
C GLU A 59 -9.62 12.29 -2.98
N ILE A 60 -10.78 11.66 -2.75
CA ILE A 60 -10.86 10.34 -2.09
C ILE A 60 -10.18 9.26 -2.94
N LEU A 61 -10.42 9.25 -4.26
CA LEU A 61 -9.81 8.28 -5.16
C LEU A 61 -8.27 8.45 -5.22
N MET A 62 -7.81 9.70 -5.22
CA MET A 62 -6.38 10.02 -5.11
C MET A 62 -5.80 9.56 -3.79
N MET A 63 -6.50 9.75 -2.67
CA MET A 63 -6.07 9.24 -1.36
C MET A 63 -5.93 7.72 -1.37
N PHE A 64 -6.91 7.01 -1.95
CA PHE A 64 -6.85 5.56 -2.10
C PHE A 64 -5.68 5.12 -2.98
N TYR A 65 -5.49 5.75 -4.14
CA TYR A 65 -4.37 5.46 -5.05
C TYR A 65 -3.02 5.65 -4.37
N ARG A 66 -2.86 6.71 -3.57
CA ARG A 66 -1.64 6.98 -2.80
C ARG A 66 -1.33 5.86 -1.80
N VAL A 67 -2.32 5.38 -1.06
CA VAL A 67 -2.15 4.24 -0.13
C VAL A 67 -1.80 2.97 -0.89
N TRP A 68 -2.51 2.71 -1.99
CA TRP A 68 -2.30 1.53 -2.82
C TRP A 68 -0.91 1.51 -3.47
N HIS A 69 -0.39 2.66 -3.91
CA HIS A 69 0.94 2.78 -4.49
C HIS A 69 2.06 2.43 -3.50
N VAL A 70 1.90 2.78 -2.21
CA VAL A 70 2.92 2.54 -1.17
C VAL A 70 2.81 1.13 -0.57
N ALA A 71 1.64 0.49 -0.64
CA ALA A 71 1.40 -0.83 -0.05
C ALA A 71 2.39 -1.93 -0.49
N PRO A 72 2.76 -2.06 -1.78
CA PRO A 72 3.75 -3.06 -2.21
C PRO A 72 5.13 -2.90 -1.59
N PHE A 73 5.57 -1.65 -1.45
CA PHE A 73 6.87 -1.34 -0.88
C PHE A 73 6.91 -1.71 0.60
N ALA A 74 5.87 -1.32 1.35
CA ALA A 74 5.72 -1.72 2.75
C ALA A 74 5.72 -3.26 2.89
N PHE A 75 4.94 -3.95 2.06
CA PHE A 75 4.87 -5.42 2.09
C PHE A 75 6.24 -6.09 1.92
N ILE A 76 7.06 -5.61 0.99
CA ILE A 76 8.40 -6.18 0.74
C ILE A 76 9.35 -5.89 1.90
N ILE A 77 9.31 -4.68 2.44
CA ILE A 77 10.12 -4.33 3.61
C ILE A 77 9.76 -5.21 4.80
N PHE A 78 8.47 -5.38 5.09
CA PHE A 78 8.02 -6.27 6.15
C PHE A 78 8.44 -7.71 5.89
N TYR A 79 8.30 -8.19 4.66
CA TYR A 79 8.71 -9.53 4.27
C TYR A 79 10.22 -9.75 4.45
N ALA A 80 11.04 -8.79 4.01
CA ALA A 80 12.49 -8.82 4.18
C ALA A 80 12.89 -8.72 5.66
N GLY A 81 12.20 -7.89 6.44
CA GLY A 81 12.39 -7.78 7.89
C GLY A 81 12.07 -9.08 8.63
N LEU A 82 11.04 -9.80 8.20
CA LEU A 82 10.71 -11.13 8.72
C LEU A 82 11.76 -12.18 8.33
N GLN A 83 12.33 -12.09 7.12
CA GLN A 83 13.40 -12.98 6.69
C GLN A 83 14.74 -12.71 7.40
N SER A 84 14.98 -11.47 7.86
CA SER A 84 16.22 -11.10 8.54
C SER A 84 16.23 -11.42 10.04
N VAL A 85 15.10 -11.86 10.61
CA VAL A 85 15.05 -12.34 11.99
C VAL A 85 15.98 -13.54 12.12
N ASN A 86 16.96 -13.45 13.01
CA ASN A 86 17.93 -14.51 13.21
C ASN A 86 17.23 -15.77 13.78
N GLN A 87 17.44 -16.91 13.12
CA GLN A 87 16.88 -18.19 13.51
C GLN A 87 17.50 -18.71 14.81
N ASP A 88 18.77 -18.38 15.09
CA ASP A 88 19.46 -18.81 16.31
C ASP A 88 18.78 -18.28 17.58
N THR A 89 18.30 -17.03 17.54
CA THR A 89 17.57 -16.41 18.66
C THR A 89 16.18 -17.01 18.84
N LEU A 90 15.54 -17.43 17.74
CA LEU A 90 14.25 -18.11 17.79
C LEU A 90 14.39 -19.53 18.33
N ASP A 91 15.46 -20.24 17.96
CA ASP A 91 15.77 -21.59 18.41
C ASP A 91 16.20 -21.62 19.89
N ALA A 92 16.99 -20.63 20.34
CA ALA A 92 17.27 -20.45 21.77
C ALA A 92 15.97 -20.23 22.58
N ALA A 93 15.07 -19.37 22.09
CA ALA A 93 13.77 -19.14 22.74
C ALA A 93 12.85 -20.39 22.72
N ILE A 94 13.02 -21.30 21.75
CA ILE A 94 12.35 -22.61 21.76
C ILE A 94 12.89 -23.47 22.89
N VAL A 95 14.22 -23.54 23.03
CA VAL A 95 14.90 -24.31 24.08
C VAL A 95 14.51 -23.79 25.47
N ASP A 96 14.34 -22.47 25.62
CA ASP A 96 13.87 -21.82 26.85
C ASP A 96 12.36 -22.01 27.12
N GLY A 97 11.63 -22.73 26.26
CA GLY A 97 10.22 -23.05 26.45
C GLY A 97 9.24 -21.92 26.10
N ALA A 98 9.69 -20.84 25.45
CA ALA A 98 8.82 -19.71 25.10
C ALA A 98 7.74 -20.12 24.09
N SER A 99 6.51 -19.67 24.29
CA SER A 99 5.38 -19.89 23.39
C SER A 99 5.52 -19.09 22.07
N ARG A 100 4.76 -19.47 21.03
CA ARG A 100 4.76 -18.76 19.73
C ARG A 100 4.39 -17.28 19.85
N TRP A 101 3.52 -16.94 20.79
CA TRP A 101 3.09 -15.56 21.03
C TRP A 101 4.19 -14.73 21.69
N GLU A 102 4.90 -15.29 22.66
CA GLU A 102 6.04 -14.64 23.33
C GLU A 102 7.18 -14.39 22.34
N ARG A 103 7.49 -15.34 21.46
CA ARG A 103 8.50 -15.14 20.40
C ARG A 103 8.10 -14.03 19.43
N THR A 104 6.83 -13.98 19.06
CA THR A 104 6.32 -12.93 18.17
C THR A 104 6.46 -11.56 18.83
N ARG A 105 6.05 -11.42 20.09
CA ARG A 105 6.07 -10.13 20.79
C ARG A 105 7.47 -9.71 21.24
N SER A 106 8.31 -10.63 21.69
CA SER A 106 9.60 -10.32 22.31
C SER A 106 10.77 -10.33 21.34
N VAL A 107 10.64 -10.97 20.17
CA VAL A 107 11.70 -11.03 19.15
C VAL A 107 11.25 -10.36 17.86
N ILE A 108 10.11 -10.79 17.29
CA ILE A 108 9.69 -10.33 15.96
C ILE A 108 9.22 -8.87 15.98
N ILE A 109 8.33 -8.49 16.91
CA ILE A 109 7.82 -7.11 17.02
C ILE A 109 8.95 -6.08 17.23
N PRO A 110 9.88 -6.23 18.19
CA PRO A 110 10.95 -5.26 18.39
C PRO A 110 11.90 -5.19 17.18
N HIS A 111 12.14 -6.31 16.50
CA HIS A 111 12.94 -6.34 15.27
C HIS A 111 12.27 -5.61 14.10
N LEU A 112 10.94 -5.69 13.99
CA LEU A 112 10.16 -4.99 12.96
C LEU A 112 9.82 -3.54 13.34
N MET A 113 9.95 -3.14 14.61
CA MET A 113 9.63 -1.81 15.11
C MET A 113 10.23 -0.66 14.26
N PRO A 114 11.52 -0.67 13.88
CA PRO A 114 12.07 0.37 13.00
C PRO A 114 11.36 0.44 11.64
N LEU A 115 10.92 -0.69 11.08
CA LEU A 115 10.21 -0.75 9.81
C LEU A 115 8.77 -0.22 9.92
N ILE A 116 8.12 -0.49 11.05
CA ILE A 116 6.78 0.03 11.36
C ILE A 116 6.83 1.55 11.48
N ILE A 117 7.81 2.08 12.22
CA ILE A 117 7.99 3.53 12.39
C ILE A 117 8.23 4.20 11.04
N LEU A 118 9.10 3.64 10.20
CA LEU A 118 9.40 4.19 8.88
C LEU A 118 8.16 4.17 7.97
N SER A 119 7.39 3.08 8.00
CA SER A 119 6.14 2.97 7.23
C SER A 119 5.09 3.98 7.70
N LEU A 120 4.87 4.10 9.01
CA LEU A 120 3.94 5.07 9.59
C LEU A 120 4.37 6.51 9.29
N TRP A 121 5.67 6.81 9.40
CA TRP A 121 6.21 8.13 9.10
C TRP A 121 5.97 8.51 7.63
N SER A 122 6.18 7.57 6.71
CA SER A 122 5.93 7.80 5.27
C SER A 122 4.45 8.12 4.97
N ILE A 123 3.53 7.41 5.63
CA ILE A 123 2.09 7.64 5.48
C ILE A 123 1.70 8.98 6.10
N LEU A 124 2.21 9.29 7.29
CA LEU A 124 1.96 10.56 7.97
C LEU A 124 2.44 11.76 7.13
N TRP A 125 3.65 11.66 6.58
CA TRP A 125 4.20 12.68 5.68
C TRP A 125 3.28 12.92 4.48
N MET A 126 2.82 11.83 3.85
CA MET A 126 1.93 11.90 2.70
C MET A 126 0.57 12.53 3.03
N LEU A 127 0.03 12.26 4.23
CA LEU A 127 -1.20 12.91 4.71
C LEU A 127 -1.00 14.41 4.94
N ILE A 128 0.11 14.82 5.55
CA ILE A 128 0.45 16.24 5.75
C ILE A 128 0.55 16.96 4.40
N GLU A 129 1.19 16.33 3.42
CA GLU A 129 1.34 16.89 2.08
C GLU A 129 0.01 17.02 1.33
N CYS A 130 -0.93 16.10 1.59
CA CYS A 130 -2.31 16.20 1.10
C CYS A 130 -3.05 17.38 1.74
N LEU A 131 -2.92 17.58 3.05
CA LEU A 131 -3.55 18.70 3.77
C LEU A 131 -3.00 20.06 3.33
N LYS A 132 -1.71 20.13 2.96
CA LYS A 132 -1.08 21.37 2.48
C LYS A 132 -1.54 21.76 1.07
N LYS A 133 -2.13 20.84 0.32
CA LYS A 133 -2.48 21.01 -1.09
C LYS A 133 -3.98 21.28 -1.33
N SER A 134 -4.80 21.16 -0.30
CA SER A 134 -6.22 21.57 -0.26
C SER A 134 -6.36 23.02 0.16
#